data_AF-A0A4U9CWF5-F1
#
_entry.id   AF-A0A4U9CWF5-F1
#
_cell.length_a   1.000
_cell.length_b   1.000
_cell.length_c   1.000
_cell.angle_alpha   90.00
_cell.angle_beta   90.00
_cell.angle_gamma   90.00
#
_symmetry.space_group_name_H-M   'P 1'
#
loop_
_entity.id
_entity.type
_entity.pdbx_description
1 polymer ?
#
loop_
_entity_poly.entity_id
_entity_poly.type
_entity_poly.pdbx_seq_one_letter_code
_entity_poly.pdbx_strand_id
1 'polypeptide(L)'
;MLTEQLDWQKNRRHDAGHRTARYFRRMLMHGYMNQEALAKTEESGKVTFWSRTKQAPVDQGRTSGNFLNVVSITPDCDNDTLLRWLIRLAQTCHKGTSSCFGEAGHQWLFLYQLEQLLAERKHADPESSYTAKLYASGTKRIAQKVGEEGVGNGAGRYGP
;
A
#
# COMPACT_ATOMS: atom_id res chain seq x y z
N MET A 1 23.57 10.72 -3.07
CA MET A 1 22.14 10.63 -3.50
C MET A 1 21.82 9.18 -3.87
N LEU A 2 20.56 8.73 -3.84
CA LEU A 2 20.22 7.32 -4.23
C LEU A 2 20.67 7.01 -5.67
N THR A 3 20.63 8.02 -6.53
CA THR A 3 21.15 7.97 -7.90
C THR A 3 22.61 7.52 -8.00
N GLU A 4 23.44 7.73 -6.98
CA GLU A 4 24.87 7.35 -7.00
C GLU A 4 25.11 5.92 -6.54
N GLN A 5 24.15 5.30 -5.85
CA GLN A 5 24.27 3.95 -5.29
C GLN A 5 23.82 2.87 -6.27
N LEU A 6 23.06 3.25 -7.30
CA LEU A 6 22.37 2.34 -8.21
C LEU A 6 23.20 1.91 -9.42
N ASP A 7 23.09 0.63 -9.80
CA ASP A 7 23.70 0.09 -11.01
C ASP A 7 22.85 0.38 -12.25
N TRP A 8 22.98 1.60 -12.74
CA TRP A 8 22.31 2.05 -13.97
C TRP A 8 22.77 1.29 -15.23
N GLN A 9 23.95 0.67 -15.18
CA GLN A 9 24.57 -0.01 -16.32
C GLN A 9 23.89 -1.34 -16.60
N LYS A 10 23.67 -2.13 -15.55
CA LYS A 10 23.03 -3.44 -15.61
C LYS A 10 21.61 -3.39 -16.20
N ASN A 11 20.91 -2.27 -16.01
CA ASN A 11 19.56 -2.06 -16.52
C ASN A 11 19.50 -1.27 -17.86
N ARG A 12 20.63 -0.98 -18.52
CA ARG A 12 20.66 -0.21 -19.80
C ARG A 12 19.87 -0.84 -20.94
N ARG A 13 19.62 -2.15 -20.94
CA ARG A 13 18.94 -2.86 -22.05
C ARG A 13 17.48 -2.41 -22.28
N HIS A 14 16.92 -1.53 -21.45
CA HIS A 14 15.51 -1.15 -21.51
C HIS A 14 15.22 0.36 -21.65
N ASP A 15 16.24 1.21 -21.89
CA ASP A 15 16.13 2.68 -21.92
C ASP A 15 15.42 3.28 -20.67
N ALA A 16 15.33 2.48 -19.61
CA ALA A 16 14.50 2.72 -18.44
C ALA A 16 15.17 2.00 -17.28
N GLY A 17 15.91 2.78 -16.48
CA GLY A 17 16.52 2.31 -15.25
C GLY A 17 15.47 1.73 -14.29
N HIS A 18 15.99 0.91 -13.39
CA HIS A 18 15.41 0.39 -12.15
C HIS A 18 13.89 0.19 -12.05
N ARG A 19 13.59 -1.06 -11.72
CA ARG A 19 12.27 -1.59 -11.41
C ARG A 19 11.81 -1.14 -10.03
N THR A 20 10.54 -0.76 -9.86
CA THR A 20 10.04 -0.32 -8.55
C THR A 20 8.52 -0.43 -8.38
N ALA A 21 8.05 -1.03 -7.27
CA ALA A 21 7.20 -0.43 -6.20
C ALA A 21 6.52 -1.47 -5.29
N ARG A 22 6.56 -1.21 -3.97
CA ARG A 22 5.75 -1.86 -2.93
C ARG A 22 4.93 -0.78 -2.20
N TYR A 23 3.92 -1.19 -1.45
CA TYR A 23 3.18 -0.34 -0.54
C TYR A 23 3.08 -1.05 0.81
N PHE A 24 2.79 -0.27 1.84
CA PHE A 24 2.96 -0.59 3.26
C PHE A 24 2.40 -1.94 3.72
N ARG A 25 1.44 -2.52 3.00
CA ARG A 25 0.84 -3.84 3.29
C ARG A 25 0.54 -4.66 2.02
N ARG A 26 0.94 -4.21 0.84
CA ARG A 26 0.60 -4.87 -0.45
C ARG A 26 1.49 -4.38 -1.58
N MET A 27 1.77 -5.20 -2.59
CA MET A 27 2.35 -4.71 -3.84
C MET A 27 1.26 -3.99 -4.66
N LEU A 28 1.52 -2.76 -5.12
CA LEU A 28 0.53 -1.97 -5.88
C LEU A 28 0.74 -2.07 -7.39
N MET A 29 1.97 -1.80 -7.83
CA MET A 29 2.32 -1.72 -9.24
C MET A 29 3.82 -1.88 -9.39
N HIS A 30 4.23 -2.08 -10.63
CA HIS A 30 5.63 -2.10 -11.04
C HIS A 30 5.82 -1.06 -12.13
N GLY A 31 6.88 -0.26 -12.04
CA GLY A 31 7.26 0.67 -13.09
C GLY A 31 8.76 0.92 -13.12
N TYR A 32 9.19 1.64 -14.15
CA TYR A 32 10.58 1.95 -14.42
C TYR A 32 10.88 3.41 -14.08
N MET A 33 12.15 3.71 -13.78
CA MET A 33 12.65 5.06 -13.51
C MET A 33 14.05 5.24 -14.12
N ASN A 34 14.23 6.25 -14.96
CA ASN A 34 15.57 6.74 -15.25
C ASN A 34 16.07 7.65 -14.09
N GLN A 35 17.32 8.12 -14.18
CA GLN A 35 17.92 9.00 -13.18
C GLN A 35 17.08 10.27 -12.95
N GLU A 36 16.55 10.86 -14.02
CA GLU A 36 15.69 12.05 -13.96
C GLU A 36 14.39 11.80 -13.18
N ALA A 37 13.69 10.71 -13.46
CA ALA A 37 12.45 10.34 -12.77
C ALA A 37 12.70 10.03 -11.29
N LEU A 38 13.84 9.41 -10.95
CA LEU A 38 14.23 9.18 -9.56
C LEU A 38 14.53 10.50 -8.84
N ALA A 39 15.36 11.37 -9.42
CA ALA A 39 15.68 12.67 -8.85
C ALA A 39 14.43 13.51 -8.61
N LYS A 40 13.51 13.55 -9.59
CA LYS A 40 12.23 14.23 -9.45
C LYS A 40 11.36 13.64 -8.33
N THR A 41 11.41 12.32 -8.15
CA THR A 41 10.69 11.64 -7.07
C THR A 41 11.26 11.98 -5.70
N GLU A 42 12.59 12.03 -5.57
CA GLU A 42 13.28 12.45 -4.34
C GLU A 42 12.96 13.91 -4.00
N GLU A 43 12.96 14.80 -5.00
CA GLU A 43 12.65 16.22 -4.84
C GLU A 43 11.17 16.45 -4.47
N SER A 44 10.24 15.85 -5.21
CA SER A 44 8.82 16.15 -5.06
C SER A 44 8.13 15.34 -3.97
N GLY A 45 8.76 14.28 -3.46
CA GLY A 45 8.14 13.30 -2.57
C GLY A 45 6.99 12.51 -3.20
N LYS A 46 6.84 12.53 -4.52
CA LYS A 46 5.76 11.85 -5.27
C LYS A 46 6.36 10.95 -6.33
N VAL A 47 5.79 9.76 -6.51
CA VAL A 47 6.31 8.80 -7.48
C VAL A 47 6.20 9.34 -8.91
N THR A 48 7.35 9.45 -9.56
CA THR A 48 7.48 9.75 -10.99
C THR A 48 8.04 8.53 -11.71
N PHE A 49 7.36 8.02 -12.73
CA PHE A 49 7.87 6.94 -13.55
C PHE A 49 8.53 7.46 -14.82
N TRP A 50 9.41 6.67 -15.43
CA TRP A 50 9.83 6.87 -16.80
C TRP A 50 8.91 6.09 -17.74
N SER A 51 8.20 6.80 -18.62
CA SER A 51 7.38 6.16 -19.64
C SER A 51 8.23 5.80 -20.85
N ARG A 52 8.44 4.50 -21.10
CA ARG A 52 9.15 4.01 -22.30
C ARG A 52 8.44 4.37 -23.61
N THR A 53 7.12 4.50 -23.58
CA THR A 53 6.34 4.87 -24.77
C THR A 53 6.43 6.36 -25.07
N LYS A 54 6.40 7.21 -24.04
CA LYS A 54 6.48 8.67 -24.20
C LYS A 54 7.90 9.21 -24.17
N GLN A 55 8.88 8.38 -23.79
CA GLN A 55 10.28 8.76 -23.59
C GLN A 55 10.40 10.02 -22.71
N ALA A 56 9.62 10.04 -21.62
CA ALA A 56 9.52 11.19 -20.72
C ALA A 56 9.11 10.78 -19.30
N PRO A 57 9.42 11.59 -18.27
CA PRO A 57 8.94 11.38 -16.92
C PRO A 57 7.42 11.60 -16.83
N VAL A 58 6.74 10.74 -16.08
CA VAL A 58 5.29 10.78 -15.87
C VAL A 58 5.00 10.68 -14.38
N ASP A 59 4.44 11.75 -13.83
CA ASP A 59 4.06 11.82 -12.42
C ASP A 59 2.81 10.96 -12.19
N GLN A 60 2.93 9.92 -11.37
CA GLN A 60 1.82 9.02 -11.09
C GLN A 60 0.70 9.79 -10.37
N GLY A 61 -0.50 9.73 -10.92
CA GLY A 61 -1.65 10.46 -10.38
C GLY A 61 -1.81 11.88 -10.92
N ARG A 62 -0.95 12.37 -11.84
CA ARG A 62 -1.11 13.72 -12.41
C ARG A 62 -2.46 13.95 -13.09
N THR A 63 -2.96 12.93 -13.80
CA THR A 63 -4.25 13.00 -14.49
C THR A 63 -5.41 12.58 -13.60
N SER A 64 -5.22 11.55 -12.76
CA SER A 64 -6.31 10.98 -11.94
C SER A 64 -6.45 11.61 -10.55
N GLY A 65 -5.50 12.44 -10.10
CA GLY A 65 -5.40 12.91 -8.72
C GLY A 65 -4.86 11.87 -7.72
N ASN A 66 -4.70 10.61 -8.15
CA ASN A 66 -4.34 9.50 -7.27
C ASN A 66 -2.82 9.40 -7.09
N PHE A 67 -2.23 10.40 -6.44
CA PHE A 67 -0.80 10.43 -6.19
C PHE A 67 -0.33 9.33 -5.23
N LEU A 68 0.89 8.88 -5.45
CA LEU A 68 1.64 8.00 -4.55
C LEU A 68 2.74 8.83 -3.87
N ASN A 69 2.56 9.12 -2.59
CA ASN A 69 3.51 9.86 -1.78
C ASN A 69 4.58 8.92 -1.24
N VAL A 70 5.83 9.30 -1.35
CA VAL A 70 6.97 8.48 -0.94
C VAL A 70 7.17 8.60 0.58
N VAL A 71 7.31 7.46 1.25
CA VAL A 71 7.70 7.35 2.66
C VAL A 71 9.17 6.98 2.76
N SER A 72 9.61 5.97 1.99
CA SER A 72 11.01 5.60 1.89
C SER A 72 11.32 4.90 0.56
N ILE A 73 12.60 4.91 0.20
CA ILE A 73 13.16 4.25 -0.97
C ILE A 73 14.36 3.45 -0.49
N THR A 74 14.47 2.18 -0.93
CA THR A 74 15.52 1.26 -0.51
C THR A 74 15.98 0.44 -1.71
N PRO A 75 17.27 0.45 -2.08
CA PRO A 75 17.79 -0.46 -3.11
C PRO A 75 17.83 -1.91 -2.60
N ASP A 76 17.83 -2.87 -3.52
CA ASP A 76 18.18 -4.26 -3.22
C ASP A 76 19.70 -4.47 -3.14
N CYS A 77 20.13 -5.71 -2.85
CA CYS A 77 21.53 -5.99 -2.49
C CYS A 77 22.54 -5.80 -3.63
N ASP A 78 22.11 -5.85 -4.88
CA ASP A 78 22.93 -5.60 -6.06
C ASP A 78 22.60 -4.27 -6.75
N ASN A 79 21.82 -3.42 -6.07
CA ASN A 79 21.48 -2.06 -6.46
C ASN A 79 20.83 -1.95 -7.85
N ASP A 80 20.08 -2.97 -8.27
CA ASP A 80 19.43 -3.02 -9.58
C ASP A 80 17.91 -2.83 -9.52
N THR A 81 17.33 -2.89 -8.33
CA THR A 81 15.90 -2.73 -8.10
C THR A 81 15.66 -1.83 -6.89
N LEU A 82 14.64 -0.99 -6.99
CA LEU A 82 14.19 -0.17 -5.89
C LEU A 82 12.96 -0.80 -5.23
N LEU A 83 12.95 -0.77 -3.90
CA LEU A 83 11.77 -0.93 -3.09
C LEU A 83 11.34 0.44 -2.60
N ARG A 84 10.07 0.79 -2.83
CA ARG A 84 9.48 2.01 -2.27
C ARG A 84 8.43 1.65 -1.26
N TRP A 85 8.35 2.42 -0.20
CA TRP A 85 7.22 2.47 0.72
C TRP A 85 6.46 3.75 0.44
N LEU A 86 5.15 3.64 0.29
CA LEU A 86 4.32 4.71 -0.24
C LEU A 86 3.06 4.88 0.63
N ILE A 87 2.49 6.09 0.62
CA ILE A 87 1.14 6.41 1.07
C ILE A 87 0.35 6.82 -0.17
N ARG A 88 -0.87 6.28 -0.36
CA ARG A 88 -1.71 6.58 -1.53
C ARG A 88 -2.86 7.48 -1.10
N LEU A 89 -3.22 8.44 -1.95
CA LEU A 89 -4.39 9.29 -1.69
C LEU A 89 -5.71 8.59 -2.05
N ALA A 90 -5.71 7.70 -3.04
CA ALA A 90 -6.91 7.01 -3.54
C ALA A 90 -6.57 5.69 -4.25
N GLN A 91 -7.43 5.20 -5.15
CA GLN A 91 -7.23 3.94 -5.88
C GLN A 91 -6.04 4.03 -6.85
N THR A 92 -5.20 2.99 -6.88
CA THR A 92 -3.96 3.01 -7.68
C THR A 92 -4.16 2.47 -9.09
N CYS A 93 -5.07 1.50 -9.28
CA CYS A 93 -5.26 0.85 -10.57
C CYS A 93 -6.28 1.59 -11.43
N HIS A 94 -6.01 1.70 -12.73
CA HIS A 94 -6.92 2.30 -13.71
C HIS A 94 -8.23 1.52 -13.90
N LYS A 95 -8.31 0.28 -13.38
CA LYS A 95 -9.53 -0.56 -13.38
C LYS A 95 -10.40 -0.36 -12.14
N GLY A 96 -10.07 0.61 -11.28
CA GLY A 96 -10.77 0.84 -10.02
C GLY A 96 -10.41 -0.13 -8.89
N THR A 97 -9.45 -1.04 -9.10
CA THR A 97 -8.96 -1.95 -8.06
C THR A 97 -7.89 -1.28 -7.19
N SER A 98 -7.66 -1.83 -6.00
CA SER A 98 -6.66 -1.29 -5.07
C SER A 98 -5.20 -1.52 -5.53
N SER A 99 -4.96 -2.50 -6.41
CA SER A 99 -3.64 -2.89 -6.93
C SER A 99 -3.76 -3.36 -8.38
N CYS A 100 -2.68 -3.19 -9.16
CA CYS A 100 -2.52 -3.77 -10.49
C CYS A 100 -2.40 -5.31 -10.46
N PHE A 101 -2.08 -5.88 -9.31
CA PHE A 101 -1.90 -7.33 -9.11
C PHE A 101 -3.20 -8.05 -8.66
N GLY A 102 -4.37 -7.53 -9.04
CA GLY A 102 -5.66 -8.21 -8.83
C GLY A 102 -6.00 -8.42 -7.35
N GLU A 103 -6.15 -9.67 -6.94
CA GLU A 103 -6.40 -10.10 -5.55
C GLU A 103 -5.14 -10.61 -4.83
N ALA A 104 -4.00 -10.69 -5.52
CA ALA A 104 -2.76 -11.18 -4.92
C ALA A 104 -2.37 -10.33 -3.70
N GLY A 105 -2.20 -10.98 -2.57
CA GLY A 105 -1.87 -10.37 -1.29
C GLY A 105 -1.38 -11.42 -0.32
N HIS A 106 -0.56 -11.02 0.65
CA HIS A 106 -0.19 -11.91 1.74
C HIS A 106 -1.41 -12.13 2.66
N GLN A 107 -1.44 -13.25 3.38
CA GLN A 107 -2.58 -13.62 4.24
C GLN A 107 -2.96 -12.52 5.24
N TRP A 108 -1.97 -11.80 5.79
CA TRP A 108 -2.23 -10.71 6.75
C TRP A 108 -2.89 -9.46 6.14
N LEU A 109 -3.00 -9.36 4.81
CA LEU A 109 -3.70 -8.26 4.16
C LEU A 109 -5.19 -8.26 4.53
N PHE A 110 -5.76 -9.46 4.76
CA PHE A 110 -7.14 -9.62 5.20
C PHE A 110 -7.42 -8.87 6.50
N LEU A 111 -6.52 -8.91 7.49
CA LEU A 111 -6.70 -8.19 8.76
C LEU A 111 -6.80 -6.67 8.56
N TYR A 112 -6.00 -6.13 7.63
CA TYR A 112 -6.10 -4.72 7.27
C TYR A 112 -7.41 -4.41 6.54
N GLN A 113 -7.82 -5.25 5.58
CA GLN A 113 -9.10 -5.07 4.88
C GLN A 113 -10.28 -5.13 5.84
N LEU A 114 -10.23 -6.04 6.81
CA LEU A 114 -11.22 -6.16 7.87
C LEU A 114 -11.23 -4.89 8.74
N GLU A 115 -10.08 -4.40 9.18
CA GLU A 115 -9.98 -3.13 9.92
C GLU A 115 -10.63 -1.96 9.15
N GLN A 116 -10.36 -1.83 7.85
CA GLN A 116 -10.98 -0.80 7.02
C GLN A 116 -12.50 -0.96 6.94
N LEU A 117 -12.99 -2.18 6.72
CA LEU A 117 -14.43 -2.47 6.71
C LEU A 117 -15.10 -2.15 8.05
N LEU A 118 -14.44 -2.47 9.17
CA LEU A 118 -14.95 -2.13 10.50
C LEU A 118 -14.96 -0.61 10.72
N ALA A 119 -13.96 0.13 10.22
CA ALA A 119 -13.91 1.57 10.28
C ALA A 119 -15.02 2.24 9.45
N GLU A 120 -15.28 1.75 8.24
CA GLU A 120 -16.39 2.22 7.37
C GLU A 120 -17.75 2.05 8.06
N ARG A 121 -17.94 0.95 8.79
CA ARG A 121 -19.19 0.65 9.52
C ARG A 121 -19.38 1.45 10.80
N LYS A 122 -18.41 2.25 11.23
CA LYS A 122 -18.49 3.05 12.47
C LYS A 122 -19.66 4.03 12.47
N HIS A 123 -20.04 4.52 11.30
CA HIS A 123 -21.11 5.50 11.11
C HIS A 123 -22.29 4.96 10.30
N ALA A 124 -22.32 3.65 10.05
CA ALA A 124 -23.42 3.00 9.35
C ALA A 124 -24.65 2.84 10.25
N ASP A 125 -25.81 2.61 9.63
CA ASP A 125 -27.05 2.29 10.34
C ASP A 125 -26.83 1.09 11.29
N PRO A 126 -27.20 1.19 12.59
CA PRO A 126 -27.08 0.09 13.54
C PRO A 126 -27.71 -1.23 13.07
N GLU A 127 -28.77 -1.19 12.26
CA GLU A 127 -29.45 -2.39 11.76
C GLU A 127 -28.74 -3.00 10.53
N SER A 128 -27.79 -2.29 9.91
CA SER A 128 -27.09 -2.76 8.71
C SER A 128 -26.07 -3.88 8.98
N SER A 129 -25.52 -3.97 10.18
CA SER A 129 -24.50 -4.97 10.51
C SER A 129 -24.27 -5.11 12.01
N TYR A 130 -23.74 -6.27 12.44
CA TYR A 130 -23.31 -6.49 13.82
C TYR A 130 -22.30 -5.42 14.30
N THR A 131 -21.35 -5.05 13.44
CA THR A 131 -20.35 -4.03 13.76
C THR A 131 -20.98 -2.66 14.02
N ALA A 132 -21.91 -2.23 13.17
CA ALA A 132 -22.60 -0.94 13.34
C ALA A 132 -23.43 -0.92 14.63
N LYS A 133 -24.17 -2.00 14.90
CA LYS A 133 -24.90 -2.20 16.16
C LYS A 133 -23.98 -2.11 17.38
N LEU A 134 -22.80 -2.72 17.30
CA LEU A 134 -21.84 -2.71 18.39
C LEU A 134 -21.26 -1.30 18.63
N TYR A 135 -20.95 -0.54 17.58
CA TYR A 135 -20.57 0.87 17.71
C TYR A 135 -21.68 1.73 18.34
N ALA A 136 -22.93 1.54 17.91
CA ALA A 136 -24.08 2.26 18.47
C ALA A 136 -24.33 1.94 19.95
N SER A 137 -23.96 0.74 20.41
CA SER A 137 -24.06 0.34 21.82
C SER A 137 -23.00 0.95 22.75
N GLY A 138 -22.03 1.67 22.19
CA GLY A 138 -21.02 2.43 22.93
C GLY A 138 -19.82 1.63 23.44
N THR A 139 -18.78 2.36 23.84
CA THR A 139 -17.45 1.79 24.22
C THR A 139 -17.53 0.75 25.33
N LYS A 140 -18.43 0.92 26.31
CA LYS A 140 -18.58 -0.03 27.42
C LYS A 140 -18.96 -1.43 26.92
N ARG A 141 -19.89 -1.52 25.96
CA ARG A 141 -20.35 -2.80 25.41
C ARG A 141 -19.29 -3.46 24.52
N ILE A 142 -18.55 -2.65 23.75
CA ILE A 142 -17.40 -3.13 22.97
C ILE A 142 -16.34 -3.73 23.90
N ALA A 143 -15.94 -3.00 24.95
CA ALA A 143 -14.94 -3.46 25.92
C ALA A 143 -15.39 -4.74 26.66
N GLN A 144 -16.67 -4.83 27.03
CA GLN A 144 -17.24 -6.05 27.61
C GLN A 144 -17.06 -7.25 26.67
N LYS A 145 -17.35 -7.10 25.38
CA LYS A 145 -17.19 -8.18 24.39
C LYS A 145 -15.74 -8.64 24.25
N VAL A 146 -14.79 -7.70 24.30
CA VAL A 146 -13.36 -8.06 24.31
C VAL A 146 -13.01 -8.92 25.53
N GLY A 147 -13.54 -8.60 26.71
CA GLY A 147 -13.36 -9.39 27.92
C GLY A 147 -13.97 -10.79 27.83
N GLU A 148 -15.21 -10.90 27.32
CA GLU A 148 -15.90 -12.18 27.11
C GLU A 148 -15.08 -13.12 26.21
N GLU A 149 -14.58 -12.62 25.08
CA GLU A 149 -13.73 -13.39 24.16
C GLU A 149 -12.36 -13.72 24.74
N GLY A 150 -11.76 -12.82 25.52
CA GLY A 150 -10.49 -13.05 26.21
C GLY A 150 -10.58 -14.23 27.19
N VAL A 151 -11.65 -14.27 27.99
CA VAL A 151 -11.92 -15.38 28.93
C VAL A 151 -12.29 -16.65 28.17
N GLY A 152 -13.15 -16.57 27.15
CA GLY A 152 -13.55 -17.73 26.34
C GLY A 152 -12.38 -18.42 25.64
N ASN A 153 -11.45 -17.64 25.08
CA ASN A 153 -10.23 -18.16 24.46
C ASN A 153 -9.22 -18.71 25.49
N GLY A 154 -9.18 -18.15 26.70
CA GLY A 154 -8.37 -18.67 27.80
C GLY A 154 -8.88 -20.01 28.34
N ALA A 155 -10.20 -20.14 28.47
CA ALA A 155 -10.85 -21.38 28.91
C ALA A 155 -10.72 -22.51 27.88
N GLY A 156 -10.72 -22.19 26.59
CA GLY A 156 -10.50 -23.18 25.51
C GLY A 156 -9.08 -23.75 25.43
N ARG A 157 -8.09 -23.13 26.09
CA ARG A 157 -6.70 -23.65 26.19
C ARG A 157 -6.47 -24.54 27.42
N TYR A 158 -7.43 -24.57 28.34
CA TYR A 158 -7.44 -25.44 29.52
C TYR A 158 -8.75 -26.26 29.54
N GLY A 159 -8.92 -27.13 28.54
CA GLY A 159 -9.82 -28.29 28.61
C GLY A 159 -8.98 -29.57 28.80
N PRO A 160 -9.53 -30.63 29.42
CA PRO A 160 -8.79 -31.79 29.95
C PRO A 160 -7.93 -32.52 28.91
#